data_AF-A0A7S3SAV4-F1
#
_entry.id   AF-A0A7S3SAV4-F1
#
_cell.length_a   1.000
_cell.length_b   1.000
_cell.length_c   1.000
_cell.angle_alpha   90.00
_cell.angle_beta   90.00
_cell.angle_gamma   90.00
#
_symmetry.space_group_name_H-M   'P 1'
#
loop_
_entity.id
_entity.type
_entity.pdbx_description
1 polymer ?
#
loop_
_entity_poly.entity_id
_entity_poly.type
_entity_poly.pdbx_seq_one_letter_code
_entity_poly.pdbx_strand_id
1 'polypeptide(L)'
;VDLSALREAVEAEMQRFAIDQALYLVLRALDVANKYVTDAAPWKLPAGDPKRRVVVRTLLEVIYACTHFLAPVLVDAAQRVWEKLGTPPVPISRLRPTLSNLVPGTPVAASASKDDVLFAKGETEGARARLEEEAAKKRAAKEAQAARAAAEQAAAARAAAGG
;
A
#
# COMPACT_ATOMS: atom_id res chain seq x y z
N VAL A 1 -7.57 -9.05 1.10
CA VAL A 1 -6.95 -9.33 2.41
C VAL A 1 -7.96 -10.12 3.21
N ASP A 2 -7.62 -11.34 3.62
CA ASP A 2 -8.44 -12.10 4.55
C ASP A 2 -8.08 -11.67 5.98
N LEU A 3 -9.00 -10.96 6.63
CA LEU A 3 -8.74 -10.39 7.96
C LEU A 3 -8.76 -11.46 9.07
N SER A 4 -9.54 -12.54 8.91
CA SER A 4 -9.56 -13.63 9.89
C SER A 4 -8.22 -14.34 9.88
N ALA A 5 -7.73 -14.72 8.70
CA ALA A 5 -6.44 -15.38 8.54
C ALA A 5 -5.28 -14.49 9.01
N LEU A 6 -5.33 -13.18 8.72
CA LEU A 6 -4.33 -12.23 9.20
C LEU A 6 -4.30 -12.16 10.73
N ARG A 7 -5.48 -12.07 11.37
CA ARG A 7 -5.58 -12.02 12.83
C ARG A 7 -5.00 -13.26 13.49
N GLU A 8 -5.35 -14.45 12.99
CA GLU A 8 -4.85 -15.73 13.49
C GLU A 8 -3.33 -15.83 13.35
N ALA A 9 -2.78 -15.44 12.20
CA ALA A 9 -1.34 -15.46 11.98
C ALA A 9 -0.60 -14.46 12.89
N VAL A 10 -1.12 -13.24 13.02
CA VAL A 10 -0.54 -12.22 13.93
C VAL A 10 -0.60 -12.70 15.38
N GLU A 11 -1.71 -13.29 15.82
CA GLU A 11 -1.85 -13.82 17.17
C GLU A 11 -0.86 -14.95 17.46
N ALA A 12 -0.65 -15.88 16.50
CA ALA A 12 0.32 -16.95 16.64
C ALA A 12 1.76 -16.45 16.81
N GLU A 13 2.16 -15.44 16.03
CA GLU A 13 3.49 -14.82 16.17
C GLU A 13 3.64 -14.05 17.49
N MET A 14 2.59 -13.34 17.90
CA MET A 14 2.57 -12.61 19.18
C MET A 14 2.67 -13.56 20.39
N GLN A 15 2.02 -14.73 20.35
CA GLN A 15 2.15 -15.75 21.40
C GLN A 15 3.56 -16.30 21.55
N ARG A 16 4.35 -16.28 20.46
CA ARG A 16 5.76 -16.72 20.45
C ARG A 16 6.73 -15.58 20.68
N PHE A 17 6.24 -14.38 21.02
CA PHE A 17 7.04 -13.16 21.18
C PHE A 17 7.79 -12.71 19.92
N ALA A 18 7.38 -13.17 18.74
CA ALA A 18 7.96 -12.79 17.44
C ALA A 18 7.27 -11.54 16.87
N ILE A 19 7.44 -10.40 17.56
CA ILE A 19 6.74 -9.15 17.24
C ILE A 19 7.14 -8.63 15.84
N ASP A 20 8.40 -8.80 15.45
CA ASP A 20 8.90 -8.45 14.12
C ASP A 20 8.16 -9.20 13.00
N GLN A 21 7.91 -10.50 13.19
CA GLN A 21 7.18 -11.33 12.23
C GLN A 21 5.69 -10.94 12.20
N ALA A 22 5.09 -10.70 13.36
CA ALA A 22 3.71 -10.21 13.45
C ALA A 22 3.53 -8.89 12.67
N LEU A 23 4.45 -7.93 12.86
CA LEU A 23 4.42 -6.65 12.13
C LEU A 23 4.66 -6.86 10.63
N TYR A 24 5.59 -7.75 10.25
CA TYR A 24 5.85 -8.07 8.85
C TYR A 24 4.59 -8.56 8.14
N LEU A 25 3.80 -9.45 8.75
CA LEU A 25 2.54 -9.93 8.19
C LEU A 25 1.54 -8.80 7.95
N VAL A 26 1.42 -7.86 8.88
CA VAL A 26 0.51 -6.71 8.76
C VAL A 26 0.98 -5.75 7.66
N LEU A 27 2.28 -5.46 7.58
CA LEU A 27 2.86 -4.62 6.53
C LEU A 27 2.68 -5.27 5.14
N ARG A 28 2.83 -6.59 5.05
CA ARG A 28 2.55 -7.34 3.81
C ARG A 28 1.08 -7.22 3.38
N ALA A 29 0.13 -7.21 4.32
CA ALA A 29 -1.27 -6.98 4.00
C ALA A 29 -1.50 -5.57 3.44
N LEU A 30 -0.81 -4.56 3.98
CA LEU A 30 -0.83 -3.19 3.45
C LEU A 30 -0.18 -3.08 2.07
N ASP A 31 0.92 -3.79 1.80
CA ASP A 31 1.53 -3.85 0.47
C ASP A 31 0.57 -4.42 -0.59
N VAL A 32 -0.16 -5.48 -0.24
CA VAL A 32 -1.20 -6.06 -1.10
C VAL A 32 -2.32 -5.06 -1.35
N ALA A 33 -2.76 -4.33 -0.32
CA ALA A 33 -3.77 -3.28 -0.46
C ALA A 33 -3.28 -2.12 -1.35
N ASN A 34 -2.01 -1.74 -1.23
CA ASN A 34 -1.39 -0.72 -2.05
C ASN A 34 -1.28 -1.16 -3.53
N LYS A 35 -0.91 -2.44 -3.76
CA LYS A 35 -0.94 -3.01 -5.10
C LYS A 35 -2.36 -3.03 -5.67
N TYR A 36 -3.36 -3.42 -4.88
CA TYR A 36 -4.75 -3.44 -5.29
C TYR A 36 -5.25 -2.06 -5.76
N VAL A 37 -4.98 -0.99 -5.01
CA VAL A 37 -5.39 0.37 -5.44
C VAL A 37 -4.62 0.83 -6.68
N THR A 38 -3.36 0.41 -6.82
CA THR A 38 -2.54 0.72 -8.00
C THR A 38 -3.10 0.06 -9.27
N ASP A 39 -3.42 -1.24 -9.18
CA ASP A 39 -3.95 -2.02 -10.31
C ASP A 39 -5.38 -1.58 -10.65
N ALA A 40 -6.20 -1.23 -9.64
CA ALA A 40 -7.56 -0.74 -9.85
C ALA A 40 -7.61 0.69 -10.42
N ALA A 41 -6.55 1.49 -10.22
CA ALA A 41 -6.38 2.87 -10.70
C ALA A 41 -7.66 3.74 -10.57
N PRO A 42 -8.20 3.93 -9.34
CA PRO A 42 -9.50 4.60 -9.13
C PRO A 42 -9.55 6.06 -9.61
N TRP A 43 -8.40 6.72 -9.77
CA TRP A 43 -8.30 8.07 -10.34
C TRP A 43 -8.60 8.13 -11.85
N LYS A 44 -8.55 6.99 -12.55
CA LYS A 44 -8.98 6.89 -13.96
C LYS A 44 -10.47 6.66 -14.10
N LEU A 45 -11.16 6.27 -13.02
CA LEU A 45 -12.59 6.01 -13.04
C LEU A 45 -13.37 7.32 -12.88
N PRO A 46 -14.50 7.48 -13.59
CA PRO A 46 -15.29 8.69 -13.52
C PRO A 46 -15.85 8.95 -12.11
N ALA A 47 -16.16 10.22 -11.82
CA ALA A 47 -16.86 10.58 -10.60
C ALA A 47 -18.24 9.91 -10.56
N GLY A 48 -18.62 9.34 -9.41
CA GLY A 48 -19.88 8.61 -9.27
C GLY A 48 -19.86 7.15 -9.72
N ASP A 49 -18.75 6.65 -10.27
CA ASP A 49 -18.63 5.22 -10.61
C ASP A 49 -18.75 4.32 -9.35
N PRO A 50 -19.69 3.36 -9.33
CA PRO A 50 -19.82 2.39 -8.24
C PRO A 50 -18.52 1.63 -7.96
N LYS A 51 -17.75 1.28 -8.99
CA LYS A 51 -16.47 0.58 -8.86
C LYS A 51 -15.44 1.41 -8.12
N ARG A 52 -15.39 2.73 -8.38
CA ARG A 52 -14.52 3.65 -7.64
C ARG A 52 -14.86 3.67 -6.15
N ARG A 53 -16.16 3.70 -5.81
CA ARG A 53 -16.62 3.66 -4.41
C ARG A 53 -16.22 2.37 -3.72
N VAL A 54 -16.40 1.23 -4.39
CA VAL A 54 -16.01 -0.09 -3.85
C VAL A 54 -14.51 -0.15 -3.58
N VAL A 55 -13.67 0.22 -4.55
CA VAL A 55 -12.21 0.19 -4.41
C VAL A 55 -11.75 1.04 -3.23
N VAL A 56 -12.22 2.29 -3.14
CA VAL A 56 -11.85 3.20 -2.05
C VAL A 56 -12.34 2.67 -0.71
N ARG A 57 -13.58 2.18 -0.64
CA ARG A 57 -14.13 1.62 0.59
C ARG A 57 -13.33 0.42 1.08
N THR A 58 -13.02 -0.53 0.21
CA THR A 58 -12.21 -1.70 0.55
C THR A 58 -10.84 -1.29 1.08
N LEU A 59 -10.19 -0.30 0.45
CA LEU A 59 -8.89 0.19 0.90
C LEU A 59 -8.97 0.80 2.31
N LEU A 60 -9.94 1.67 2.58
CA LEU A 60 -10.11 2.31 3.89
C LEU A 60 -10.37 1.28 4.99
N GLU A 61 -11.17 0.25 4.70
CA GLU A 61 -11.45 -0.84 5.64
C GLU A 61 -10.20 -1.66 5.99
N VAL A 62 -9.35 -1.95 4.99
CA VAL A 62 -8.08 -2.64 5.22
C VAL A 62 -7.14 -1.78 6.03
N ILE A 63 -7.02 -0.49 5.73
CA ILE A 63 -6.20 0.45 6.50
C ILE A 63 -6.68 0.51 7.94
N TYR A 64 -7.99 0.68 8.17
CA TYR A 64 -8.58 0.70 9.50
C TYR A 64 -8.23 -0.57 10.29
N ALA A 65 -8.46 -1.76 9.69
CA ALA A 65 -8.18 -3.03 10.35
C ALA A 65 -6.69 -3.24 10.64
N CYS A 66 -5.80 -2.98 9.67
CA CYS A 66 -4.36 -3.14 9.85
C CYS A 66 -3.80 -2.19 10.92
N THR A 67 -4.34 -0.98 11.01
CA THR A 67 -3.94 0.01 12.02
C THR A 67 -4.14 -0.51 13.45
N HIS A 68 -5.13 -1.35 13.71
CA HIS A 68 -5.34 -1.93 15.04
C HIS A 68 -4.20 -2.85 15.47
N PHE A 69 -3.63 -3.61 14.53
CA PHE A 69 -2.48 -4.48 14.82
C PHE A 69 -1.17 -3.70 14.95
N LEU A 70 -1.07 -2.54 14.29
CA LEU A 70 0.10 -1.66 14.37
C LEU A 70 0.07 -0.75 15.61
N ALA A 71 -1.11 -0.49 16.18
CA ALA A 71 -1.31 0.41 17.30
C ALA A 71 -0.38 0.21 18.52
N PRO A 72 -0.03 -1.04 18.92
CA PRO A 72 0.89 -1.24 20.05
C PRO A 72 2.31 -0.72 19.81
N VAL A 73 2.71 -0.56 18.54
CA VAL A 73 4.08 -0.16 18.13
C VAL A 73 4.10 1.26 17.56
N LEU A 74 3.07 1.63 16.80
CA LEU A 74 2.94 2.91 16.11
C LEU A 74 1.82 3.76 16.75
N VAL A 75 1.94 4.05 18.04
CA VAL A 75 0.87 4.67 18.85
C VAL A 75 0.38 5.99 18.25
N ASP A 76 1.28 6.96 18.03
CA ASP A 76 0.92 8.28 17.52
C ASP A 76 0.37 8.22 16.09
N ALA A 77 0.98 7.39 15.23
CA ALA A 77 0.56 7.26 13.85
C ALA A 77 -0.80 6.56 13.74
N ALA A 78 -1.06 5.53 14.56
CA ALA A 78 -2.35 4.86 14.60
C ALA A 78 -3.47 5.83 15.00
N GLN A 79 -3.21 6.65 16.03
CA GLN A 79 -4.13 7.70 16.45
C GLN A 79 -4.46 8.68 15.32
N ARG A 80 -3.44 9.19 14.63
CA ARG A 80 -3.63 10.08 13.47
C ARG A 80 -4.41 9.42 12.33
N VAL A 81 -4.25 8.12 12.11
CA VAL A 81 -5.05 7.39 11.10
C VAL A 81 -6.52 7.33 11.49
N TRP A 82 -6.86 7.01 12.74
CA TRP A 82 -8.26 6.97 13.20
C TRP A 82 -8.94 8.34 13.14
N GLU A 83 -8.21 9.41 13.50
CA GLU A 83 -8.66 10.79 13.35
C GLU A 83 -8.94 11.13 11.87
N LYS A 84 -8.03 10.77 10.96
CA LYS A 84 -8.23 10.96 9.51
C LYS A 84 -9.42 10.18 8.97
N LEU A 85 -9.67 8.98 9.48
CA LEU A 85 -10.82 8.15 9.11
C LEU A 85 -12.14 8.60 9.77
N GLY A 86 -12.08 9.52 10.74
CA GLY A 86 -13.24 9.96 11.50
C GLY A 86 -13.91 8.83 12.30
N THR A 87 -13.19 7.74 12.58
CA THR A 87 -13.73 6.54 13.22
C THR A 87 -12.78 6.08 14.34
N PRO A 88 -13.22 6.09 15.61
CA PRO A 88 -12.38 5.68 16.73
C PRO A 88 -12.12 4.16 16.70
N PRO A 89 -11.00 3.69 17.26
CA PRO A 89 -10.68 2.27 17.32
C PRO A 89 -11.68 1.50 18.17
N VAL A 90 -11.81 0.21 17.86
CA VAL A 90 -12.56 -0.76 18.65
C VAL A 90 -11.63 -1.87 19.14
N PRO A 91 -11.99 -2.65 20.16
CA PRO A 91 -11.22 -3.84 20.52
C PRO A 91 -11.02 -4.75 19.30
N ILE A 92 -9.82 -5.32 19.12
CA ILE A 92 -9.48 -6.20 17.98
C ILE A 92 -10.48 -7.36 17.85
N SER A 93 -10.99 -7.87 18.97
CA SER A 93 -12.02 -8.91 19.00
C SER A 93 -13.35 -8.52 18.36
N ARG A 94 -13.65 -7.21 18.26
CA ARG A 94 -14.85 -6.66 17.62
C ARG A 94 -14.64 -6.28 16.16
N LEU A 95 -13.43 -6.39 15.62
CA LEU A 95 -13.20 -6.18 14.19
C LEU A 95 -13.96 -7.22 13.37
N ARG A 96 -14.72 -6.75 12.38
CA ARG A 96 -15.51 -7.57 11.48
C ARG A 96 -14.61 -8.11 10.37
N PRO A 97 -14.50 -9.45 10.22
CA PRO A 97 -13.70 -10.06 9.15
C PRO A 97 -14.14 -9.69 7.74
N THR A 98 -15.41 -9.34 7.58
CA THR A 98 -16.03 -8.95 6.30
C THR A 98 -15.65 -7.55 5.82
N LEU A 99 -14.72 -6.86 6.50
CA LEU A 99 -14.27 -5.50 6.14
C LEU A 99 -15.46 -4.51 6.05
N SER A 100 -16.32 -4.53 7.08
CA SER A 100 -17.51 -3.69 7.20
C SER A 100 -17.52 -2.93 8.53
N ASN A 101 -16.38 -2.37 8.90
CA ASN A 101 -16.15 -1.69 10.18
C ASN A 101 -16.45 -0.19 10.11
N LEU A 102 -16.30 0.43 8.93
CA LEU A 102 -16.53 1.86 8.75
C LEU A 102 -18.01 2.14 8.47
N VAL A 103 -18.53 3.28 8.93
CA VAL A 103 -19.91 3.70 8.64
C VAL A 103 -19.92 4.47 7.31
N PRO A 104 -20.75 4.11 6.31
CA PRO A 104 -20.90 4.91 5.11
C PRO A 104 -21.37 6.33 5.43
N GLY A 105 -20.77 7.34 4.78
CA GLY A 105 -21.12 8.75 4.99
C GLY A 105 -20.33 9.44 6.10
N THR A 106 -19.51 8.72 6.86
CA THR A 106 -18.55 9.34 7.79
C THR A 106 -17.59 10.26 7.02
N PRO A 107 -17.47 11.54 7.41
CA PRO A 107 -16.49 12.44 6.83
C PRO A 107 -15.08 11.94 7.13
N VAL A 108 -14.26 11.81 6.08
CA VAL A 108 -12.82 11.56 6.22
C VAL A 108 -12.08 12.88 6.12
N ALA A 109 -11.09 13.10 6.99
CA ALA A 109 -10.25 14.27 6.89
C ALA A 109 -9.40 14.17 5.62
N ALA A 110 -9.61 15.08 4.68
CA ALA A 110 -8.76 15.17 3.50
C ALA A 110 -7.38 15.68 3.92
N SER A 111 -6.32 15.02 3.45
CA SER A 111 -4.96 15.50 3.65
C SER A 111 -4.77 16.81 2.90
N ALA A 112 -4.86 17.94 3.62
CA ALA A 112 -4.93 19.26 3.02
C ALA A 112 -3.56 19.90 2.73
N SER A 113 -2.49 19.44 3.41
CA SER A 113 -1.13 19.98 3.23
C SER A 113 -0.05 18.89 3.26
N LYS A 114 1.16 19.26 2.84
CA LYS A 114 2.38 18.43 2.95
C LYS A 114 2.72 18.09 4.41
N ASP A 115 2.29 18.91 5.35
CA ASP A 115 2.52 18.71 6.79
C ASP A 115 1.63 17.62 7.37
N ASP A 116 0.59 17.21 6.63
CA ASP A 116 -0.32 16.15 7.02
C ASP A 116 0.11 14.75 6.54
N VAL A 117 1.34 14.66 6.00
CA VAL A 117 2.00 13.37 5.71
C VAL A 117 2.20 12.61 7.03
N LEU A 118 1.76 11.35 7.05
CA LEU A 118 1.80 10.51 8.25
C LEU A 118 3.24 10.16 8.65
N PHE A 119 4.07 9.79 7.66
CA PHE A 119 5.48 9.47 7.83
C PHE A 119 6.31 10.26 6.82
N ALA A 120 6.97 11.32 7.27
CA ALA A 120 7.93 12.04 6.44
C ALA A 120 9.11 11.12 6.12
N LYS A 121 9.59 11.15 4.87
CA LYS A 121 10.78 10.38 4.49
C LYS A 121 11.99 10.95 5.23
N GLY A 122 12.58 10.15 6.12
CA GLY A 122 13.83 10.52 6.77
C GLY A 122 14.97 10.55 5.77
N GLU A 123 15.65 11.68 5.63
CA GLU A 123 16.85 11.79 4.79
C GLU A 123 18.09 11.27 5.52
N THR A 124 18.13 9.98 5.86
CA THR A 124 19.38 9.36 6.32
C THR A 124 20.32 9.17 5.12
N GLU A 125 21.63 9.39 5.28
CA GLU A 125 22.61 9.23 4.18
C GLU A 125 22.50 7.85 3.51
N GLY A 126 22.27 6.79 4.31
CA GLY A 126 22.04 5.43 3.80
C GLY A 126 20.69 5.23 3.09
N ALA A 127 19.67 6.04 3.36
CA ALA A 127 18.43 6.03 2.58
C ALA A 127 18.60 6.72 1.23
N ARG A 128 19.38 7.81 1.16
CA ARG A 128 19.75 8.47 -0.10
C ARG A 128 20.52 7.50 -1.01
N ALA A 129 21.55 6.85 -0.46
CA ALA A 129 22.35 5.88 -1.21
C ALA A 129 21.51 4.71 -1.76
N ARG A 130 20.58 4.15 -0.98
CA ARG A 130 19.69 3.06 -1.44
C ARG A 130 18.68 3.51 -2.49
N LEU A 131 18.14 4.72 -2.36
CA LEU A 131 17.22 5.29 -3.36
C LEU A 131 17.95 5.61 -4.67
N GLU A 132 19.19 6.10 -4.59
CA GLU A 132 20.05 6.31 -5.76
C GLU A 132 20.41 4.98 -6.42
N GLU A 133 20.72 3.95 -5.65
CA GLU A 133 21.00 2.61 -6.16
C GLU A 133 19.77 1.99 -6.85
N GLU A 134 18.58 2.07 -6.24
CA GLU A 134 17.34 1.61 -6.86
C GLU A 134 16.97 2.41 -8.12
N ALA A 135 17.17 3.72 -8.10
CA ALA A 135 16.94 4.58 -9.24
C ALA A 135 17.91 4.24 -10.39
N ALA A 136 19.19 4.03 -10.08
CA ALA A 136 20.21 3.60 -11.04
C ALA A 136 19.87 2.23 -11.63
N LYS A 137 19.46 1.24 -10.81
CA LYS A 137 19.01 -0.08 -11.30
C LYS A 137 17.79 0.03 -12.21
N LYS A 138 16.78 0.84 -11.85
CA LYS A 138 15.59 1.06 -12.69
C LYS A 138 15.93 1.77 -14.00
N ARG A 139 16.88 2.70 -13.98
CA ARG A 139 17.33 3.43 -15.17
C ARG A 139 18.13 2.53 -16.11
N ALA A 140 19.08 1.77 -15.57
CA ALA A 140 19.85 0.77 -16.30
C ALA A 140 18.95 -0.33 -16.89
N ALA A 141 17.94 -0.79 -16.14
CA ALA A 141 16.96 -1.74 -16.64
C ALA A 141 16.15 -1.17 -17.81
N LYS A 142 15.68 0.10 -17.71
CA LYS A 142 14.99 0.79 -18.81
C LYS A 142 15.87 0.98 -20.04
N GLU A 143 17.13 1.36 -19.85
CA GLU A 143 18.09 1.57 -20.94
C GLU A 143 18.45 0.26 -21.64
N ALA A 144 18.67 -0.81 -20.88
CA ALA A 144 18.87 -2.15 -21.44
C ALA A 144 17.64 -2.65 -22.22
N GLN A 145 16.43 -2.35 -21.71
CA GLN A 145 15.19 -2.71 -22.38
C GLN A 145 14.99 -1.92 -23.68
N ALA A 146 15.32 -0.63 -23.68
CA ALA A 146 15.29 0.23 -24.86
C ALA A 146 16.33 -0.19 -25.91
N ALA A 147 17.56 -0.53 -25.49
CA ALA A 147 18.62 -1.00 -26.38
C ALA A 147 18.26 -2.35 -27.04
N ARG A 148 17.66 -3.27 -26.28
CA ARG A 148 17.16 -4.54 -26.83
C ARG A 148 16.05 -4.31 -27.85
N ALA A 149 15.07 -3.45 -27.53
CA ALA A 149 13.99 -3.11 -28.46
C ALA A 149 14.52 -2.46 -29.76
N ALA A 150 15.52 -1.57 -29.65
CA ALA A 150 16.13 -0.92 -30.81
C ALA A 150 16.93 -1.91 -31.68
N ALA A 151 17.67 -2.84 -31.07
CA ALA A 151 18.40 -3.88 -31.79
C ALA A 151 17.46 -4.83 -32.54
N GLU A 152 16.34 -5.20 -31.92
CA GLU A 152 15.31 -6.06 -32.50
C GLU A 152 14.60 -5.37 -33.68
N GLN A 153 14.30 -4.07 -33.56
CA GLN A 153 13.77 -3.26 -34.66
C GLN A 153 14.76 -3.10 -35.82
N ALA A 154 16.05 -2.91 -35.54
CA ALA A 154 17.07 -2.81 -36.58
C ALA A 154 17.31 -4.13 -37.31
N ALA A 155 17.23 -5.27 -36.60
CA ALA A 155 17.30 -6.59 -37.21
C ALA A 155 16.09 -6.87 -38.10
N ALA A 156 14.88 -6.52 -37.66
CA ALA A 156 13.67 -6.65 -38.46
C ALA A 156 13.70 -5.77 -39.73
N ALA A 157 14.20 -4.54 -39.63
CA ALA A 157 14.34 -3.64 -40.77
C ALA A 157 15.36 -4.14 -41.81
N ARG A 158 16.46 -4.76 -41.36
CA ARG A 158 17.46 -5.37 -42.26
C ARG A 158 16.94 -6.63 -42.94
N ALA A 159 16.12 -7.42 -42.26
CA ALA A 159 15.47 -8.59 -42.85
C ALA A 159 14.42 -8.19 -43.92
N ALA A 160 13.72 -7.07 -43.72
CA ALA A 160 12.72 -6.56 -44.67
C ALA A 160 13.32 -5.87 -45.92
N ALA A 161 14.58 -5.39 -45.85
CA ALA A 161 15.26 -4.73 -46.97
C ALA A 161 16.08 -5.70 -47.86
N GLY A 162 16.17 -6.98 -47.48
CA GLY A 162 16.95 -8.01 -48.18
C GLY A 162 16.11 -9.07 -48.92
N GLY A 163 14.81 -8.86 -49.09
CA GLY A 163 13.91 -9.69 -49.91
C GLY A 163 13.32 -8.87 -51.06
#